data_AF-A0AAX7T436-F1
#
_entry.id   AF-A0AAX7T436-F1
#
_cell.length_a   1.000
_cell.length_b   1.000
_cell.length_c   1.000
_cell.angle_alpha   90.00
_cell.angle_beta   90.00
_cell.angle_gamma   90.00
#
_symmetry.space_group_name_H-M   'P 1'
#
loop_
_entity.id
_entity.type
_entity.pdbx_description
1 polymer ?
#
loop_
_entity_poly.entity_id
_entity_poly.type
_entity_poly.pdbx_seq_one_letter_code
_entity_poly.pdbx_strand_id
1 'polypeptide(L)'
;MNGSGSVVEPQSGLPSPSPRDPLLSPDTHMDVQGYKWVRWRVWLCRLAALLSLGLLLLVFHWRPRFGVFARCKSCPPALADILLLRDSFGQQHVVEVLTEEMEEGSLELLGQSEDTESRDTVQLYKEEKTLLRYYLFEGLRYVWVDRKGAFCRVSVLNEDWTCNNLHGSQKGLSPLEQSFRRTIYGTNLIDVPVKPYPKLLFEEILNPFYVFQMFSIILWTVDQYYIYAICIFIISVISIGISLYETRKQSITLRNMAQLITTVTIRRKSGEEECVSSVELVPGDCLIIPQEGMLLPCDAALLAGECLVNESMLTGESVPVLKTPLQASDRKYSSDTERRHTLFSGTQLIQAKGGRPGGGGAVAVVTSTGFFTAKGDLVSSILYPQPIDFRFYRDAVKFLLILASVALIGTIYIFVVLYRSNVSELVIRSLDIVTIAVPPALPAAITTGTIYAQRRLKQRGIFCISPPRINICGKVSLFCFDKTGTLTEEGLDVWGVLEAGPAGFSELVPEPRLLPPGHLRSGLACCHTVALLRGQLLGDPLELKMVESTGWTLQEPDGDGSVLNAEFGGHKVLAVMRPPDQQAYGAVIGFIKANAY
;
A
#
# COMPACT_ATOMS: atom_id res chain seq x y z
N MET A 1 -40.15 21.01 -37.73
CA MET A 1 -41.05 21.77 -36.85
C MET A 1 -40.88 21.27 -35.43
N ASN A 2 -40.48 22.18 -34.53
CA ASN A 2 -40.44 22.13 -33.06
C ASN A 2 -39.64 20.97 -32.42
N GLY A 3 -38.58 21.17 -31.63
CA GLY A 3 -38.15 22.35 -30.86
C GLY A 3 -38.27 22.06 -29.36
N SER A 4 -37.17 21.70 -28.71
CA SER A 4 -36.97 21.91 -27.27
C SER A 4 -35.46 21.88 -26.97
N GLY A 5 -34.93 23.07 -26.68
CA GLY A 5 -33.51 23.29 -26.42
C GLY A 5 -33.11 22.83 -25.01
N SER A 6 -31.97 22.16 -24.93
CA SER A 6 -31.19 22.06 -23.71
C SER A 6 -30.31 23.30 -23.59
N VAL A 7 -30.45 23.98 -22.45
CA VAL A 7 -29.65 25.14 -22.05
C VAL A 7 -28.21 24.68 -21.85
N VAL A 8 -27.31 25.19 -22.71
CA VAL A 8 -25.86 25.06 -22.55
C VAL A 8 -25.39 26.19 -21.63
N GLU A 9 -24.88 25.84 -20.45
CA GLU A 9 -24.18 26.79 -19.57
C GLU A 9 -22.84 27.22 -20.19
N PRO A 10 -22.37 28.46 -19.93
CA PRO A 10 -21.24 29.04 -20.65
C PRO A 10 -19.91 28.41 -20.19
N GLN A 11 -19.21 27.78 -21.13
CA GLN A 11 -17.79 27.47 -20.99
C GLN A 11 -17.00 28.78 -20.97
N SER A 12 -16.40 29.11 -19.82
CA SER A 12 -15.34 30.12 -19.76
C SER A 12 -14.03 29.45 -20.13
N GLY A 13 -13.58 29.71 -21.36
CA GLY A 13 -12.31 29.22 -21.88
C GLY A 13 -11.13 29.98 -21.30
N LEU A 14 -10.14 29.23 -20.80
CA LEU A 14 -8.74 29.57 -20.87
C LEU A 14 -8.01 28.36 -21.49
N PRO A 15 -7.08 28.57 -22.43
CA PRO A 15 -6.50 27.49 -23.22
C PRO A 15 -5.53 26.65 -22.38
N SER A 16 -5.76 25.35 -22.34
CA SER A 16 -4.77 24.36 -21.92
C SER A 16 -3.62 24.31 -22.93
N PRO A 17 -2.34 24.32 -22.52
CA PRO A 17 -1.26 24.01 -23.44
C PRO A 17 -1.22 22.49 -23.70
N SER A 18 -1.24 22.11 -24.98
CA SER A 18 -0.90 20.78 -25.54
C SER A 18 0.62 20.70 -25.84
N PRO A 19 1.24 19.55 -26.20
CA PRO A 19 0.68 18.22 -26.52
C PRO A 19 1.30 17.05 -25.72
N ARG A 20 0.75 15.87 -26.00
CA ARG A 20 0.91 14.58 -25.32
C ARG A 20 2.21 13.88 -25.72
N ASP A 21 2.96 13.40 -24.72
CA ASP A 21 3.94 12.33 -24.91
C ASP A 21 3.26 10.97 -24.66
N PRO A 22 3.26 10.04 -25.64
CA PRO A 22 2.59 8.74 -25.54
C PRO A 22 3.36 7.69 -24.69
N LEU A 23 4.43 8.09 -23.98
CA LEU A 23 5.25 7.21 -23.14
C LEU A 23 5.10 7.46 -21.63
N LEU A 24 4.26 8.42 -21.23
CA LEU A 24 3.87 8.59 -19.83
C LEU A 24 2.70 7.64 -19.54
N SER A 25 2.90 6.77 -18.56
CA SER A 25 1.82 6.00 -17.90
C SER A 25 0.64 6.93 -17.61
N PRO A 26 -0.61 6.42 -17.66
CA PRO A 26 -1.80 7.21 -17.33
C PRO A 26 -1.86 7.41 -15.82
N ASP A 27 -0.92 8.17 -15.25
CA ASP A 27 -0.97 8.60 -13.87
C ASP A 27 -2.05 9.67 -13.76
N THR A 28 -3.28 9.20 -13.58
CA THR A 28 -4.35 9.83 -12.78
C THR A 28 -4.23 11.36 -12.73
N HIS A 29 -4.56 12.00 -13.85
CA HIS A 29 -4.68 13.45 -13.91
C HIS A 29 -5.88 13.86 -13.05
N MET A 30 -5.65 14.04 -11.74
CA MET A 30 -6.67 14.55 -10.83
C MET A 30 -6.91 16.02 -11.19
N ASP A 31 -8.15 16.38 -11.49
CA ASP A 31 -8.50 17.79 -11.70
C ASP A 31 -8.57 18.46 -10.32
N VAL A 32 -7.70 19.46 -10.11
CA VAL A 32 -7.51 20.14 -8.82
C VAL A 32 -8.05 21.55 -8.90
N GLN A 33 -9.11 21.83 -8.13
CA GLN A 33 -9.69 23.16 -8.05
C GLN A 33 -9.44 23.80 -6.69
N GLY A 34 -8.89 25.02 -6.70
CA GLY A 34 -8.57 25.78 -5.49
C GLY A 34 -9.73 26.61 -4.95
N TYR A 35 -9.87 26.63 -3.63
CA TYR A 35 -10.85 27.45 -2.90
C TYR A 35 -10.21 28.13 -1.68
N LYS A 36 -10.64 29.37 -1.41
CA LYS A 36 -10.21 30.18 -0.27
C LYS A 36 -11.38 30.49 0.66
N TRP A 37 -11.13 30.49 1.97
CA TRP A 37 -12.17 30.79 2.96
C TRP A 37 -12.67 32.24 2.88
N VAL A 38 -13.98 32.43 3.00
CA VAL A 38 -14.61 33.76 3.05
C VAL A 38 -15.33 33.93 4.38
N ARG A 39 -14.78 34.77 5.27
CA ARG A 39 -15.24 34.91 6.67
C ARG A 39 -16.73 35.18 6.82
N TRP A 40 -17.31 36.08 6.02
CA TRP A 40 -18.74 36.41 6.12
C TRP A 40 -19.65 35.25 5.66
N ARG A 41 -19.23 34.49 4.64
CA ARG A 41 -19.95 33.31 4.15
C ARG A 41 -19.97 32.20 5.21
N VAL A 42 -18.86 31.99 5.89
CA VAL A 42 -18.77 31.05 7.01
C VAL A 42 -19.74 31.42 8.13
N TRP A 43 -19.79 32.70 8.50
CA TRP A 43 -20.73 33.21 9.50
C TRP A 43 -22.18 33.00 9.08
N LEU A 44 -22.52 33.30 7.82
CA LEU A 44 -23.86 33.06 7.27
C LEU A 44 -24.23 31.58 7.33
N CYS A 45 -23.33 30.67 6.96
CA CYS A 45 -23.55 29.22 7.05
C CYS A 45 -23.75 28.74 8.50
N ARG A 46 -23.03 29.32 9.47
CA ARG A 46 -23.21 28.98 10.90
C ARG A 46 -24.56 29.46 11.43
N LEU A 47 -25.00 30.65 11.02
CA LEU A 47 -26.32 31.17 11.36
C LEU A 47 -27.43 30.31 10.75
N ALA A 48 -27.31 29.97 9.46
CA ALA A 48 -28.26 29.10 8.77
C ALA A 48 -28.30 27.69 9.39
N ALA A 49 -27.14 27.15 9.80
CA ALA A 49 -27.08 25.89 10.52
C ALA A 49 -27.87 25.94 11.84
N LEU A 50 -27.71 27.02 12.61
CA LEU A 50 -28.43 27.21 13.87
C LEU A 50 -29.94 27.34 13.65
N LEU A 51 -30.37 28.11 12.65
CA LEU A 51 -31.79 28.24 12.27
C LEU A 51 -32.39 26.92 11.78
N SER A 52 -31.60 26.07 11.13
CA SER A 52 -32.01 24.75 10.64
C SER A 52 -31.92 23.64 11.68
N LEU A 53 -31.61 23.94 12.95
CA LEU A 53 -31.34 22.94 14.00
C LEU A 53 -30.28 21.91 13.59
N GLY A 54 -29.28 22.32 12.79
CA GLY A 54 -28.19 21.47 12.32
C GLY A 54 -28.45 20.68 11.04
N LEU A 55 -29.65 20.77 10.44
CA LEU A 55 -29.99 20.06 9.20
C LEU A 55 -29.05 20.46 8.04
N LEU A 56 -28.66 21.75 7.96
CA LEU A 56 -27.72 22.25 6.97
C LEU A 56 -26.31 21.62 7.12
N LEU A 57 -25.86 21.39 8.37
CA LEU A 57 -24.56 20.74 8.62
C LEU A 57 -24.59 19.27 8.21
N LEU A 58 -25.73 18.62 8.36
CA LEU A 58 -25.95 17.25 7.95
C LEU A 58 -25.92 17.12 6.41
N VAL A 59 -26.51 18.07 5.69
CA VAL A 59 -26.37 18.18 4.23
C VAL A 59 -24.92 18.42 3.82
N PHE A 60 -24.18 19.29 4.53
CA PHE A 60 -22.76 19.50 4.26
C PHE A 60 -21.91 18.26 4.57
N HIS A 61 -22.31 17.44 5.54
CA HIS A 61 -21.64 16.18 5.83
C HIS A 61 -21.86 15.15 4.71
N TRP A 62 -23.09 14.99 4.21
CA TRP A 62 -23.39 14.07 3.11
C TRP A 62 -22.91 14.57 1.74
N ARG A 63 -22.86 15.89 1.54
CA ARG A 63 -22.43 16.53 0.30
C ARG A 63 -21.43 17.65 0.60
N PRO A 64 -20.15 17.30 0.87
CA PRO A 64 -19.12 18.27 1.27
C PRO A 64 -18.90 19.38 0.24
N ARG A 65 -19.16 19.12 -1.04
CA ARG A 65 -19.11 20.13 -2.12
C ARG A 65 -19.99 21.35 -1.86
N PHE A 66 -21.23 21.15 -1.42
CA PHE A 66 -22.11 22.28 -1.10
C PHE A 66 -21.57 23.09 0.07
N GLY A 67 -20.94 22.41 1.04
CA GLY A 67 -20.24 23.08 2.14
C GLY A 67 -19.06 23.93 1.66
N VAL A 68 -18.31 23.50 0.64
CA VAL A 68 -17.21 24.30 0.06
C VAL A 68 -17.76 25.50 -0.69
N PHE A 69 -18.75 25.32 -1.57
CA PHE A 69 -19.35 26.43 -2.32
C PHE A 69 -20.05 27.47 -1.45
N ALA A 70 -20.71 27.02 -0.38
CA ALA A 70 -21.38 27.91 0.53
C ALA A 70 -20.39 28.75 1.35
N ARG A 71 -19.21 28.21 1.70
CA ARG A 71 -18.23 28.83 2.63
C ARG A 71 -17.02 29.49 1.95
N CYS A 72 -16.71 29.12 0.72
CA CYS A 72 -15.46 29.48 0.05
C CYS A 72 -15.71 30.21 -1.30
N LYS A 73 -14.64 30.78 -1.86
CA LYS A 73 -14.60 31.34 -3.22
C LYS A 73 -13.50 30.64 -4.02
N SER A 74 -13.73 30.40 -5.31
CA SER A 74 -12.71 29.81 -6.20
C SER A 74 -11.49 30.74 -6.32
N CYS A 75 -10.31 30.13 -6.30
CA CYS A 75 -9.01 30.79 -6.42
C CYS A 75 -8.00 29.86 -7.13
N PRO A 76 -6.90 30.41 -7.66
CA PRO A 76 -5.81 29.59 -8.18
C PRO A 76 -5.30 28.60 -7.12
N PRO A 77 -4.91 27.36 -7.48
CA PRO A 77 -4.43 26.35 -6.54
C PRO A 77 -3.26 26.84 -5.65
N ALA A 78 -2.39 27.70 -6.19
CA ALA A 78 -1.26 28.31 -5.46
C ALA A 78 -1.66 29.03 -4.16
N LEU A 79 -2.85 29.64 -4.13
CA LEU A 79 -3.35 30.45 -3.01
C LEU A 79 -4.51 29.78 -2.25
N ALA A 80 -4.81 28.52 -2.57
CA ALA A 80 -5.97 27.82 -2.04
C ALA A 80 -5.73 27.30 -0.62
N ASP A 81 -6.70 27.50 0.27
CA ASP A 81 -6.73 26.90 1.60
C ASP A 81 -7.36 25.50 1.55
N ILE A 82 -8.28 25.30 0.60
CA ILE A 82 -9.00 24.04 0.38
C ILE A 82 -8.89 23.69 -1.10
N LEU A 83 -8.67 22.40 -1.37
CA LEU A 83 -8.69 21.83 -2.72
C LEU A 83 -9.89 20.91 -2.86
N LEU A 84 -10.56 21.02 -4.01
CA LEU A 84 -11.53 20.04 -4.47
C LEU A 84 -10.84 19.19 -5.54
N LEU A 85 -10.56 17.94 -5.18
CA LEU A 85 -9.96 16.95 -6.06
C LEU A 85 -11.07 16.19 -6.79
N ARG A 86 -10.91 16.01 -8.10
CA ARG A 86 -11.78 15.14 -8.88
C ARG A 86 -10.95 13.96 -9.39
N ASP A 87 -11.33 12.76 -8.96
CA ASP A 87 -10.72 11.53 -9.43
C ASP A 87 -11.19 11.20 -10.86
N SER A 88 -10.43 10.34 -11.54
CA SER A 88 -10.71 9.70 -12.83
C SER A 88 -12.12 9.09 -12.92
N PHE A 89 -12.65 8.59 -11.81
CA PHE A 89 -14.03 8.06 -11.70
C PHE A 89 -15.10 9.14 -11.49
N GLY A 90 -14.73 10.43 -11.50
CA GLY A 90 -15.62 11.56 -11.32
C GLY A 90 -16.07 11.82 -9.88
N GLN A 91 -15.56 11.06 -8.91
CA GLN A 91 -15.76 11.32 -7.48
C GLN A 91 -15.00 12.59 -7.06
N GLN A 92 -15.58 13.32 -6.11
CA GLN A 92 -15.05 14.60 -5.66
C GLN A 92 -14.67 14.51 -4.18
N HIS A 93 -13.42 14.84 -3.87
CA HIS A 93 -12.86 14.81 -2.52
C HIS A 93 -12.44 16.21 -2.11
N VAL A 94 -12.69 16.57 -0.84
CA VAL A 94 -12.29 17.86 -0.29
C VAL A 94 -11.08 17.63 0.60
N VAL A 95 -10.00 18.35 0.32
CA VAL A 95 -8.73 18.27 1.07
C VAL A 95 -8.30 19.66 1.51
N GLU A 96 -7.71 19.76 2.70
CA GLU A 96 -7.15 20.99 3.24
C GLU A 96 -5.67 21.13 2.88
N VAL A 97 -5.24 22.35 2.52
CA VAL A 97 -3.84 22.65 2.23
C VAL A 97 -3.13 23.01 3.52
N LEU A 98 -2.08 22.25 3.82
CA LEU A 98 -1.21 22.47 4.96
C LEU A 98 0.00 23.30 4.53
N THR A 99 0.54 24.06 5.47
CA THR A 99 1.71 24.93 5.27
C THR A 99 2.73 24.67 6.36
N GLU A 100 3.99 24.45 5.99
CA GLU A 100 5.11 24.19 6.90
C GLU A 100 6.24 25.18 6.61
N GLU A 101 6.86 25.75 7.66
CA GLU A 101 7.97 26.69 7.51
C GLU A 101 9.27 25.95 7.15
N MET A 102 10.03 26.44 6.18
CA MET A 102 11.35 25.91 5.82
C MET A 102 12.47 26.82 6.34
N GLU A 103 13.61 26.22 6.74
CA GLU A 103 14.82 26.96 7.13
C GLU A 103 15.55 27.52 5.90
N GLU A 104 16.21 28.68 6.04
CA GLU A 104 16.91 29.39 4.95
C GLU A 104 18.12 28.58 4.39
N GLY A 105 18.30 28.57 3.06
CA GLY A 105 19.34 27.79 2.35
C GLY A 105 18.85 26.52 1.64
N SER A 106 17.57 26.23 1.76
CA SER A 106 16.86 25.05 1.26
C SER A 106 16.49 25.08 -0.23
N LEU A 107 16.48 26.27 -0.85
CA LEU A 107 16.04 26.49 -2.24
C LEU A 107 17.06 26.03 -3.31
N GLU A 108 18.37 26.17 -3.05
CA GLU A 108 19.42 25.82 -4.02
C GLU A 108 19.43 24.32 -4.35
N LEU A 109 19.01 23.48 -3.39
CA LEU A 109 18.98 22.01 -3.50
C LEU A 109 17.79 21.46 -4.32
N LEU A 110 16.75 22.26 -4.58
CA LEU A 110 15.68 21.95 -5.53
C LEU A 110 16.05 22.36 -6.97
N GLY A 111 17.31 22.76 -7.19
CA GLY A 111 17.80 23.25 -8.46
C GLY A 111 17.16 24.59 -8.85
N GLN A 112 16.67 25.39 -7.90
CA GLN A 112 15.93 26.63 -8.16
C GLN A 112 16.81 27.84 -8.51
N SER A 113 18.13 27.66 -8.72
CA SER A 113 19.05 28.76 -9.04
C SER A 113 19.97 28.46 -10.23
N GLU A 114 19.43 28.21 -11.41
CA GLU A 114 20.09 28.63 -12.65
C GLU A 114 19.02 29.19 -13.60
N ASP A 115 19.32 30.36 -14.17
CA ASP A 115 18.55 31.14 -15.14
C ASP A 115 17.42 32.04 -14.62
N THR A 116 17.79 33.10 -13.90
CA THR A 116 17.19 34.42 -14.16
C THR A 116 18.23 35.52 -14.00
N GLU A 117 19.03 35.73 -15.06
CA GLU A 117 19.55 37.06 -15.36
C GLU A 117 18.36 37.97 -15.65
N SER A 118 17.76 38.52 -14.61
CA SER A 118 16.88 39.68 -14.69
C SER A 118 17.26 40.60 -13.55
N ARG A 119 18.26 41.42 -13.86
CA ARG A 119 18.68 42.56 -13.06
C ARG A 119 17.53 43.55 -12.87
N ASP A 120 17.55 44.16 -11.69
CA ASP A 120 17.07 45.51 -11.39
C ASP A 120 15.55 45.74 -11.39
N THR A 121 14.87 45.29 -10.34
CA THR A 121 14.09 46.18 -9.44
C THR A 121 13.52 45.38 -8.27
N VAL A 122 13.35 46.03 -7.11
CA VAL A 122 12.83 45.49 -5.84
C VAL A 122 13.90 44.88 -4.90
N GLN A 123 14.93 45.68 -4.59
CA GLN A 123 15.45 45.73 -3.23
C GLN A 123 14.39 46.39 -2.35
N LEU A 124 13.48 45.60 -1.76
CA LEU A 124 12.63 45.91 -0.59
C LEU A 124 11.48 44.89 -0.49
N TYR A 125 11.76 43.63 -0.18
CA TYR A 125 10.75 42.78 0.46
C TYR A 125 11.45 41.94 1.54
N LYS A 126 10.75 41.85 2.68
CA LYS A 126 11.08 41.15 3.92
C LYS A 126 11.77 39.80 3.68
N GLU A 127 12.56 39.38 4.67
CA GLU A 127 12.83 37.97 5.01
C GLU A 127 11.53 37.16 4.95
N GLU A 128 11.13 36.69 3.76
CA GLU A 128 9.99 35.80 3.58
C GLU A 128 10.50 34.39 3.77
N LYS A 129 10.31 33.89 5.00
CA LYS A 129 10.38 32.46 5.30
C LYS A 129 9.64 31.69 4.21
N THR A 130 10.33 30.79 3.53
CA THR A 130 9.74 30.01 2.44
C THR A 130 8.79 28.99 3.04
N LEU A 131 7.53 29.07 2.62
CA LEU A 131 6.44 28.24 3.15
C LEU A 131 6.20 27.06 2.20
N LEU A 132 6.46 25.84 2.66
CA LEU A 132 6.13 24.63 1.92
C LEU A 132 4.63 24.38 2.00
N ARG A 133 3.94 24.44 0.85
CA ARG A 133 2.51 24.11 0.75
C ARG A 133 2.34 22.68 0.27
N TYR A 134 1.58 21.89 1.02
CA TYR A 134 1.32 20.51 0.65
C TYR A 134 -0.07 20.06 1.12
N TYR A 135 -0.56 18.96 0.57
CA TYR A 135 -1.74 18.27 1.07
C TYR A 135 -1.51 16.76 1.13
N LEU A 136 -2.33 16.08 1.93
CA LEU A 136 -2.33 14.63 2.04
C LEU A 136 -3.61 14.09 1.41
N PHE A 137 -3.46 13.19 0.44
CA PHE A 137 -4.59 12.49 -0.17
C PHE A 137 -4.25 11.00 -0.22
N GLU A 138 -5.13 10.16 0.35
CA GLU A 138 -4.95 8.71 0.41
C GLU A 138 -3.59 8.27 1.02
N GLY A 139 -3.10 9.01 2.02
CA GLY A 139 -1.79 8.76 2.65
C GLY A 139 -0.59 9.28 1.85
N LEU A 140 -0.77 9.67 0.60
CA LEU A 140 0.27 10.25 -0.25
C LEU A 140 0.37 11.76 -0.07
N ARG A 141 1.61 12.27 -0.07
CA ARG A 141 1.91 13.70 0.04
C ARG A 141 2.06 14.34 -1.34
N TYR A 142 1.38 15.47 -1.52
CA TYR A 142 1.44 16.29 -2.73
C TYR A 142 1.97 17.67 -2.37
N VAL A 143 3.05 18.10 -3.03
CA VAL A 143 3.74 19.37 -2.75
C VAL A 143 3.54 20.33 -3.91
N TRP A 144 3.41 21.62 -3.61
CA TRP A 144 3.35 22.67 -4.61
C TRP A 144 4.72 22.87 -5.28
N VAL A 145 4.77 22.78 -6.61
CA VAL A 145 5.99 23.00 -7.41
C VAL A 145 5.80 24.22 -8.30
N ASP A 146 6.47 25.33 -7.98
CA ASP A 146 6.31 26.61 -8.70
C ASP A 146 6.61 26.51 -10.19
N ARG A 147 7.65 25.74 -10.57
CA ARG A 147 8.04 25.51 -11.97
C ARG A 147 6.92 24.90 -12.81
N LYS A 148 6.14 23.99 -12.22
CA LYS A 148 5.03 23.30 -12.89
C LYS A 148 3.69 24.02 -12.67
N GLY A 149 3.62 24.98 -11.76
CA GLY A 149 2.38 25.68 -11.39
C GLY A 149 1.29 24.73 -10.86
N ALA A 150 1.67 23.60 -10.28
CA ALA A 150 0.76 22.53 -9.90
C ALA A 150 1.23 21.81 -8.62
N PHE A 151 0.28 21.16 -7.94
CA PHE A 151 0.62 20.20 -6.89
C PHE A 151 1.02 18.87 -7.54
N CYS A 152 2.23 18.41 -7.23
CA CYS A 152 2.76 17.15 -7.74
C CYS A 152 2.93 16.15 -6.59
N ARG A 153 2.81 14.86 -6.90
CA ARG A 153 3.22 13.81 -5.95
C ARG A 153 4.69 14.01 -5.61
N VAL A 154 5.03 13.83 -4.35
CA VAL A 154 6.42 13.98 -3.90
C VAL A 154 7.37 12.99 -4.60
N SER A 155 6.88 11.80 -4.98
CA SER A 155 7.64 10.80 -5.75
C SER A 155 8.21 11.34 -7.07
N VAL A 156 7.57 12.34 -7.68
CA VAL A 156 8.03 12.97 -8.94
C VAL A 156 9.41 13.61 -8.80
N LEU A 157 9.80 13.99 -7.57
CA LEU A 157 11.14 14.53 -7.31
C LEU A 157 12.25 13.45 -7.45
N ASN A 158 11.90 12.17 -7.39
CA ASN A 158 12.81 11.04 -7.54
C ASN A 158 12.76 10.37 -8.93
N GLU A 159 11.77 10.69 -9.77
CA GLU A 159 11.56 10.05 -11.09
C GLU A 159 12.70 10.30 -12.08
N ASP A 160 13.47 11.38 -11.88
CA ASP A 160 14.63 11.71 -12.72
C ASP A 160 15.95 11.14 -12.19
N TRP A 161 15.93 10.31 -11.15
CA TRP A 161 17.14 9.68 -10.64
C TRP A 161 17.65 8.62 -11.61
N THR A 162 18.88 8.81 -12.08
CA THR A 162 19.62 7.79 -12.82
C THR A 162 20.30 6.83 -11.86
N CYS A 163 20.64 5.63 -12.32
CA CYS A 163 21.43 4.69 -11.53
C CYS A 163 22.76 5.31 -11.09
N ASN A 164 23.37 6.18 -11.91
CA ASN A 164 24.56 6.95 -11.55
C ASN A 164 24.32 7.94 -10.39
N ASN A 165 23.19 8.63 -10.34
CA ASN A 165 22.85 9.52 -9.22
C ASN A 165 22.70 8.75 -7.89
N LEU A 166 22.13 7.55 -7.95
CA LEU A 166 22.05 6.64 -6.79
C LEU A 166 23.43 6.21 -6.30
N HIS A 167 24.34 5.86 -7.23
CA HIS A 167 25.75 5.59 -6.88
C HIS A 167 26.45 6.80 -6.25
N GLY A 168 26.17 8.03 -6.72
CA GLY A 168 26.65 9.26 -6.08
C GLY A 168 26.18 9.41 -4.62
N SER A 169 24.97 8.92 -4.32
CA SER A 169 24.36 8.95 -2.99
C SER A 169 24.95 7.92 -2.01
N GLN A 170 25.82 7.01 -2.47
CA GLN A 170 26.53 6.05 -1.61
C GLN A 170 27.43 6.72 -0.54
N LYS A 171 27.81 7.98 -0.78
CA LYS A 171 28.56 8.79 0.20
C LYS A 171 27.71 9.24 1.39
N GLY A 172 26.38 9.12 1.31
CA GLY A 172 25.45 9.56 2.34
C GLY A 172 25.11 11.04 2.27
N LEU A 173 24.00 11.41 2.92
CA LEU A 173 23.50 12.79 2.99
C LEU A 173 24.16 13.56 4.15
N SER A 174 24.15 14.89 4.03
CA SER A 174 24.47 15.77 5.16
C SER A 174 23.25 15.91 6.09
N PRO A 175 23.43 16.23 7.39
CA PRO A 175 22.30 16.42 8.30
C PRO A 175 21.31 17.51 7.85
N LEU A 176 21.84 18.59 7.27
CA LEU A 176 21.05 19.70 6.72
C LEU A 176 20.20 19.24 5.52
N GLU A 177 20.80 18.50 4.60
CA GLU A 177 20.10 17.95 3.43
C GLU A 177 19.06 16.89 3.83
N GLN A 178 19.36 16.07 4.83
CA GLN A 178 18.41 15.10 5.38
C GLN A 178 17.21 15.81 6.02
N SER A 179 17.45 16.82 6.85
CA SER A 179 16.39 17.63 7.48
C SER A 179 15.48 18.27 6.44
N PHE A 180 16.08 18.86 5.40
CA PHE A 180 15.36 19.47 4.28
C PHE A 180 14.49 18.45 3.53
N ARG A 181 15.05 17.29 3.16
CA ARG A 181 14.28 16.22 2.51
C ARG A 181 13.18 15.72 3.45
N ARG A 182 13.39 15.68 4.76
CA ARG A 182 12.38 15.27 5.74
C ARG A 182 11.19 16.21 5.76
N THR A 183 11.41 17.53 5.63
CA THR A 183 10.33 18.51 5.50
C THR A 183 9.50 18.26 4.22
N ILE A 184 10.14 17.86 3.12
CA ILE A 184 9.44 17.58 1.85
C ILE A 184 8.74 16.22 1.84
N TYR A 185 9.46 15.14 2.11
CA TYR A 185 8.96 13.76 2.03
C TYR A 185 8.07 13.39 3.22
N GLY A 186 8.26 14.04 4.37
CA GLY A 186 7.64 13.64 5.62
C GLY A 186 8.39 12.49 6.29
N THR A 187 7.78 11.92 7.31
CA THR A 187 8.35 10.79 8.06
C THR A 187 8.14 9.46 7.33
N ASN A 188 9.07 8.54 7.48
CA ASN A 188 8.94 7.16 6.98
C ASN A 188 8.04 6.34 7.92
N LEU A 189 6.75 6.65 7.95
CA LEU A 189 5.76 5.92 8.75
C LEU A 189 4.45 5.75 7.97
N ILE A 190 4.01 4.50 7.81
CA ILE A 190 2.69 4.17 7.27
C ILE A 190 1.69 4.23 8.44
N ASP A 191 1.24 5.43 8.79
CA ASP A 191 0.26 5.61 9.87
C ASP A 191 -1.17 5.39 9.37
N VAL A 192 -1.80 4.34 9.86
CA VAL A 192 -3.20 4.03 9.59
C VAL A 192 -4.06 4.76 10.63
N PRO A 193 -4.94 5.70 10.22
CA PRO A 193 -5.72 6.49 11.15
C PRO A 193 -6.76 5.62 11.87
N VAL A 194 -6.58 5.41 13.18
CA VAL A 194 -7.56 4.72 14.03
C VAL A 194 -8.53 5.76 14.60
N LYS A 195 -9.75 5.78 14.07
CA LYS A 195 -10.79 6.70 14.55
C LYS A 195 -11.20 6.34 15.99
N PRO A 196 -11.39 7.32 16.89
CA PRO A 196 -11.88 7.06 18.24
C PRO A 196 -13.37 6.66 18.21
N TYR A 197 -13.81 5.88 19.21
CA TYR A 197 -15.20 5.44 19.33
C TYR A 197 -16.26 6.54 19.16
N PRO A 198 -16.16 7.74 19.78
CA PRO A 198 -17.17 8.79 19.60
C PRO A 198 -17.28 9.27 18.14
N LYS A 199 -16.16 9.36 17.42
CA LYS A 199 -16.17 9.75 16.01
C LYS A 199 -16.82 8.68 15.14
N LEU A 200 -16.47 7.41 15.39
CA LEU A 200 -17.10 6.27 14.70
C LEU A 200 -18.60 6.19 14.99
N LEU A 201 -19.01 6.39 16.24
CA LEU A 201 -20.42 6.40 16.64
C LEU A 201 -21.20 7.51 15.92
N PHE A 202 -20.64 8.72 15.83
CA PHE A 202 -21.27 9.83 15.13
C PHE A 202 -21.41 9.57 13.62
N GLU A 203 -20.35 9.06 12.98
CA GLU A 203 -20.39 8.66 11.56
C GLU A 203 -21.41 7.55 11.32
N GLU A 204 -21.51 6.57 12.23
CA GLU A 204 -22.46 5.46 12.14
C GLU A 204 -23.91 5.93 12.32
N ILE A 205 -24.20 6.78 13.31
CA ILE A 205 -25.56 7.32 13.55
C ILE A 205 -26.05 8.17 12.35
N LEU A 206 -25.14 8.89 11.69
CA LEU A 206 -25.46 9.69 10.50
C LEU A 206 -25.66 8.86 9.22
N ASN A 207 -25.46 7.54 9.29
CA ASN A 207 -25.83 6.66 8.20
C ASN A 207 -27.35 6.78 7.96
N PRO A 208 -27.82 6.97 6.70
CA PRO A 208 -29.23 7.16 6.39
C PRO A 208 -30.16 6.12 7.01
N PHE A 209 -29.67 4.90 7.22
CA PHE A 209 -30.42 3.84 7.85
C PHE A 209 -30.69 4.05 9.34
N TYR A 210 -29.67 4.42 10.12
CA TYR A 210 -29.84 4.68 11.55
C TYR A 210 -30.64 5.96 11.80
N VAL A 211 -30.49 6.96 10.93
CA VAL A 211 -31.38 8.14 10.92
C VAL A 211 -32.83 7.74 10.71
N PHE A 212 -33.10 6.87 9.73
CA PHE A 212 -34.44 6.34 9.50
C PHE A 212 -34.95 5.50 10.67
N GLN A 213 -34.11 4.68 11.30
CA GLN A 213 -34.47 3.89 12.46
C GLN A 213 -34.84 4.74 13.68
N MET A 214 -34.09 5.83 13.92
CA MET A 214 -34.43 6.81 14.95
C MET A 214 -35.78 7.50 14.66
N PHE A 215 -36.04 7.83 13.40
CA PHE A 215 -37.33 8.36 12.97
C PHE A 215 -38.48 7.36 13.24
N SER A 216 -38.30 6.08 12.93
CA SER A 216 -39.30 5.03 13.21
C SER A 216 -39.54 4.83 14.71
N ILE A 217 -38.49 4.88 15.54
CA ILE A 217 -38.63 4.79 17.02
C ILE A 217 -39.49 5.95 17.54
N ILE A 218 -39.23 7.17 17.06
CA ILE A 218 -40.02 8.36 17.45
C ILE A 218 -41.48 8.19 17.03
N LEU A 219 -41.73 7.77 15.79
CA LEU A 219 -43.08 7.59 15.27
C LEU A 219 -43.88 6.56 16.07
N TRP A 220 -43.31 5.37 16.31
CA TRP A 220 -43.98 4.31 17.05
C TRP A 220 -44.18 4.64 18.52
N THR A 221 -43.31 5.47 19.10
CA THR A 221 -43.52 6.01 20.45
C THR A 221 -44.72 6.96 20.49
N VAL A 222 -44.88 7.81 19.48
CA VAL A 222 -46.04 8.72 19.35
C VAL A 222 -47.33 7.93 19.18
N ASP A 223 -47.32 6.84 18.39
CA ASP A 223 -48.47 5.95 18.18
C ASP A 223 -48.73 4.98 19.38
N GLN A 224 -48.04 5.15 20.51
CA GLN A 224 -48.16 4.32 21.72
C GLN A 224 -47.72 2.84 21.54
N TYR A 225 -47.00 2.51 20.48
CA TYR A 225 -46.40 1.19 20.21
C TYR A 225 -45.04 1.02 20.92
N TYR A 226 -45.00 1.22 22.24
CA TYR A 226 -43.76 1.25 23.03
C TYR A 226 -42.94 -0.04 22.97
N ILE A 227 -43.59 -1.21 22.99
CA ILE A 227 -42.90 -2.51 22.99
C ILE A 227 -42.03 -2.66 21.74
N TYR A 228 -42.58 -2.34 20.57
CA TYR A 228 -41.86 -2.42 19.30
C TYR A 228 -40.75 -1.37 19.20
N ALA A 229 -41.02 -0.14 19.64
CA ALA A 229 -40.01 0.93 19.67
C ALA A 229 -38.80 0.54 20.56
N ILE A 230 -39.06 -0.05 21.74
CA ILE A 230 -38.00 -0.53 22.65
C ILE A 230 -37.23 -1.71 22.04
N CYS A 231 -37.91 -2.67 21.42
CA CYS A 231 -37.25 -3.79 20.76
C CYS A 231 -36.30 -3.32 19.64
N ILE A 232 -36.76 -2.41 18.79
CA ILE A 232 -35.90 -1.84 17.74
C ILE A 232 -34.72 -1.12 18.36
N PHE A 233 -34.94 -0.25 19.35
CA PHE A 233 -33.88 0.49 20.03
C PHE A 233 -32.79 -0.43 20.60
N ILE A 234 -33.16 -1.51 21.30
CA ILE A 234 -32.21 -2.49 21.85
C ILE A 234 -31.40 -3.14 20.73
N ILE A 235 -32.05 -3.57 19.64
CA ILE A 235 -31.37 -4.19 18.49
C ILE A 235 -30.42 -3.18 17.83
N SER A 236 -30.81 -1.91 17.66
CA SER A 236 -29.94 -0.87 17.11
C SER A 236 -28.69 -0.70 17.95
N VAL A 237 -28.84 -0.56 19.27
CA VAL A 237 -27.73 -0.33 20.19
C VAL A 237 -26.74 -1.48 20.16
N ILE A 238 -27.23 -2.73 20.18
CA ILE A 238 -26.38 -3.92 20.07
C ILE A 238 -25.66 -3.95 18.71
N SER A 239 -26.38 -3.69 17.62
CA SER A 239 -25.82 -3.68 16.26
C SER A 239 -24.72 -2.63 16.11
N ILE A 240 -24.95 -1.40 16.56
CA ILE A 240 -23.97 -0.32 16.53
C ILE A 240 -22.76 -0.69 17.39
N GLY A 241 -22.98 -1.22 18.60
CA GLY A 241 -21.90 -1.66 19.49
C GLY A 241 -20.98 -2.70 18.86
N ILE A 242 -21.55 -3.72 18.21
CA ILE A 242 -20.77 -4.76 17.50
C ILE A 242 -20.03 -4.14 16.31
N SER A 243 -20.71 -3.34 15.48
CA SER A 243 -20.12 -2.66 14.32
C SER A 243 -18.90 -1.82 14.73
N LEU A 244 -19.05 -0.95 15.74
CA LEU A 244 -17.98 -0.08 16.23
C LEU A 244 -16.78 -0.84 16.79
N TYR A 245 -17.03 -1.89 17.58
CA TYR A 245 -15.97 -2.71 18.15
C TYR A 245 -15.15 -3.40 17.05
N GLU A 246 -15.84 -3.99 16.06
CA GLU A 246 -15.19 -4.71 14.98
C GLU A 246 -14.46 -3.80 14.01
N THR A 247 -15.06 -2.69 13.59
CA THR A 247 -14.40 -1.69 12.73
C THR A 247 -13.13 -1.17 13.39
N ARG A 248 -13.19 -0.81 14.68
CA ARG A 248 -12.00 -0.33 15.39
C ARG A 248 -10.93 -1.43 15.53
N LYS A 249 -11.33 -2.65 15.87
CA LYS A 249 -10.41 -3.79 15.99
C LYS A 249 -9.70 -4.08 14.66
N GLN A 250 -10.42 -4.00 13.54
CA GLN A 250 -9.85 -4.14 12.20
C GLN A 250 -8.85 -3.02 11.90
N SER A 251 -9.19 -1.75 12.17
CA SER A 251 -8.26 -0.62 11.97
C SER A 251 -6.99 -0.74 12.82
N ILE A 252 -7.09 -1.19 14.08
CA ILE A 252 -5.91 -1.42 14.94
C ILE A 252 -5.05 -2.56 14.39
N THR A 253 -5.67 -3.66 13.97
CA THR A 253 -4.93 -4.80 13.41
C THR A 253 -4.17 -4.39 12.15
N LEU A 254 -4.82 -3.64 11.25
CA LEU A 254 -4.21 -3.12 10.03
C LEU A 254 -3.07 -2.14 10.35
N ARG A 255 -3.27 -1.24 11.33
CA ARG A 255 -2.21 -0.33 11.81
C ARG A 255 -0.97 -1.09 12.28
N ASN A 256 -1.15 -2.13 13.09
CA ASN A 256 -0.03 -2.92 13.62
C ASN A 256 0.70 -3.73 12.54
N MET A 257 0.01 -4.13 11.46
CA MET A 257 0.64 -4.79 10.31
C MET A 257 1.39 -3.81 9.41
N ALA A 258 0.87 -2.59 9.28
CA ALA A 258 1.46 -1.53 8.44
C ALA A 258 2.68 -0.89 9.11
N GLN A 259 2.59 -0.53 10.39
CA GLN A 259 3.63 0.19 11.13
C GLN A 259 4.85 -0.71 11.38
N LEU A 260 6.01 -0.23 10.95
CA LEU A 260 7.30 -0.84 11.18
C LEU A 260 8.25 0.24 11.67
N ILE A 261 8.68 0.14 12.93
CA ILE A 261 9.66 1.05 13.53
C ILE A 261 10.85 0.21 14.00
N THR A 262 11.97 0.39 13.33
CA THR A 262 13.25 -0.23 13.65
C THR A 262 14.36 0.82 13.72
N THR A 263 15.49 0.48 14.32
CA THR A 263 16.72 1.28 14.26
C THR A 263 17.57 0.81 13.09
N VAL A 264 18.11 1.75 12.32
CA VAL A 264 18.93 1.46 11.14
C VAL A 264 20.23 2.24 11.19
N THR A 265 21.29 1.66 10.63
CA THR A 265 22.58 2.35 10.51
C THR A 265 22.66 3.05 9.16
N ILE A 266 22.90 4.36 9.19
CA ILE A 266 23.08 5.18 8.00
C ILE A 266 24.49 5.74 7.93
N ARG A 267 24.99 5.91 6.71
CA ARG A 267 26.26 6.61 6.45
C ARG A 267 25.99 8.07 6.15
N ARG A 268 26.71 8.96 6.82
CA ARG A 268 26.70 10.41 6.57
C ARG A 268 27.73 10.80 5.53
N LYS A 269 27.56 11.98 4.93
CA LYS A 269 28.53 12.58 3.99
C LYS A 269 29.93 12.76 4.59
N SER A 270 30.05 12.86 5.92
CA SER A 270 31.33 12.88 6.67
C SER A 270 32.06 11.53 6.64
N GLY A 271 31.39 10.44 6.24
CA GLY A 271 31.87 9.07 6.32
C GLY A 271 31.51 8.37 7.64
N GLU A 272 30.98 9.10 8.61
CA GLU A 272 30.55 8.55 9.90
C GLU A 272 29.27 7.71 9.76
N GLU A 273 29.16 6.68 10.60
CA GLU A 273 28.04 5.75 10.62
C GLU A 273 27.23 5.96 11.89
N GLU A 274 25.95 6.24 11.72
CA GLU A 274 25.06 6.64 12.80
C GLU A 274 23.84 5.72 12.85
N CYS A 275 23.44 5.31 14.06
CA CYS A 275 22.21 4.56 14.26
C CYS A 275 21.04 5.53 14.46
N VAL A 276 20.12 5.54 13.50
CA VAL A 276 18.97 6.44 13.46
C VAL A 276 17.67 5.65 13.47
N SER A 277 16.58 6.25 13.95
CA SER A 277 15.25 5.65 13.86
C SER A 277 14.80 5.60 12.40
N SER A 278 14.25 4.46 11.98
CA SER A 278 13.67 4.25 10.64
C SER A 278 12.63 5.30 10.25
N VAL A 279 11.98 5.95 11.22
CA VAL A 279 10.96 7.01 11.01
C VAL A 279 11.56 8.26 10.37
N GLU A 280 12.87 8.48 10.55
CA GLU A 280 13.58 9.68 10.08
C GLU A 280 14.22 9.50 8.71
N LEU A 281 14.12 8.30 8.13
CA LEU A 281 14.68 8.00 6.82
C LEU A 281 14.02 8.83 5.73
N VAL A 282 14.85 9.30 4.81
CA VAL A 282 14.43 10.03 3.61
C VAL A 282 15.06 9.41 2.36
N PRO A 283 14.45 9.57 1.19
CA PRO A 283 15.07 9.16 -0.07
C PRO A 283 16.46 9.78 -0.23
N GLY A 284 17.44 8.95 -0.60
CA GLY A 284 18.85 9.30 -0.75
C GLY A 284 19.72 8.97 0.46
N ASP A 285 19.14 8.62 1.62
CA ASP A 285 19.93 8.12 2.75
C ASP A 285 20.66 6.83 2.37
N CYS A 286 21.93 6.71 2.76
CA CYS A 286 22.74 5.53 2.52
C CYS A 286 22.64 4.57 3.71
N LEU A 287 21.87 3.49 3.54
CA LEU A 287 21.71 2.42 4.52
C LEU A 287 22.89 1.46 4.50
N ILE A 288 23.31 1.08 5.71
CA ILE A 288 24.25 0.00 5.95
C ILE A 288 23.46 -1.20 6.45
N ILE A 289 23.48 -2.26 5.65
CA ILE A 289 22.81 -3.51 5.99
C ILE A 289 23.80 -4.40 6.75
N PRO A 290 23.48 -4.82 7.99
CA PRO A 290 24.33 -5.71 8.77
C PRO A 290 24.39 -7.11 8.15
N GLN A 291 25.46 -7.85 8.43
CA GLN A 291 25.65 -9.19 7.87
C GLN A 291 24.57 -10.19 8.31
N GLU A 292 24.02 -10.01 9.52
CA GLU A 292 22.95 -10.86 10.07
C GLU A 292 21.57 -10.60 9.46
N GLY A 293 21.46 -9.62 8.56
CA GLY A 293 20.19 -9.22 7.99
C GLY A 293 19.36 -8.35 8.94
N MET A 294 18.22 -7.87 8.45
CA MET A 294 17.30 -6.99 9.18
C MET A 294 15.95 -6.96 8.47
N LEU A 295 14.90 -6.53 9.18
CA LEU A 295 13.62 -6.22 8.55
C LEU A 295 13.71 -4.84 7.91
N LEU A 296 13.50 -4.75 6.60
CA LEU A 296 13.72 -3.51 5.86
C LEU A 296 12.55 -2.52 6.06
N PRO A 297 12.80 -1.27 6.52
CA PRO A 297 11.73 -0.32 6.83
C PRO A 297 11.29 0.57 5.65
N CYS A 298 12.01 0.55 4.53
CA CYS A 298 11.77 1.40 3.36
C CYS A 298 12.15 0.65 2.08
N ASP A 299 11.85 1.21 0.91
CA ASP A 299 12.36 0.66 -0.34
C ASP A 299 13.74 1.26 -0.62
N ALA A 300 14.69 0.42 -1.02
CA ALA A 300 16.07 0.82 -1.24
C ALA A 300 16.71 0.10 -2.44
N ALA A 301 17.54 0.81 -3.18
CA ALA A 301 18.37 0.23 -4.24
C ALA A 301 19.69 -0.30 -3.64
N LEU A 302 19.98 -1.57 -3.86
CA LEU A 302 21.23 -2.22 -3.44
C LEU A 302 22.36 -1.73 -4.35
N LEU A 303 23.41 -1.11 -3.80
CA LEU A 303 24.52 -0.55 -4.59
C LEU A 303 25.81 -1.36 -4.46
N ALA A 304 26.03 -1.99 -3.30
CA ALA A 304 27.21 -2.82 -3.07
C ALA A 304 26.86 -4.02 -2.18
N GLY A 305 27.41 -5.18 -2.54
CA GLY A 305 27.14 -6.45 -1.88
C GLY A 305 25.91 -7.17 -2.42
N GLU A 306 25.69 -8.36 -1.90
CA GLU A 306 24.59 -9.25 -2.24
C GLU A 306 23.73 -9.49 -0.99
N CYS A 307 22.42 -9.52 -1.18
CA CYS A 307 21.46 -9.71 -0.08
C CYS A 307 20.56 -10.90 -0.37
N LEU A 308 20.38 -11.80 0.60
CA LEU A 308 19.35 -12.82 0.55
C LEU A 308 18.09 -12.31 1.26
N VAL A 309 16.96 -12.31 0.57
CA VAL A 309 15.75 -11.61 1.02
C VAL A 309 14.54 -12.53 0.97
N ASN A 310 13.72 -12.53 2.01
CA ASN A 310 12.41 -13.16 2.00
C ASN A 310 11.33 -12.10 1.68
N GLU A 311 10.71 -12.22 0.50
CA GLU A 311 9.67 -11.31 0.00
C GLU A 311 8.23 -11.79 0.26
N SER A 312 8.04 -12.86 1.05
CA SER A 312 6.72 -13.45 1.36
C SER A 312 5.64 -12.46 1.81
N MET A 313 6.02 -11.37 2.49
CA MET A 313 5.04 -10.35 2.91
C MET A 313 4.38 -9.62 1.73
N LEU A 314 5.11 -9.46 0.62
CA LEU A 314 4.68 -8.70 -0.55
C LEU A 314 4.17 -9.61 -1.68
N THR A 315 4.88 -10.69 -1.98
CA THR A 315 4.50 -11.62 -3.07
C THR A 315 3.65 -12.78 -2.59
N GLY A 316 3.70 -13.12 -1.29
CA GLY A 316 3.10 -14.34 -0.75
C GLY A 316 3.99 -15.58 -0.92
N GLU A 317 5.15 -15.45 -1.57
CA GLU A 317 6.07 -16.55 -1.86
C GLU A 317 7.11 -16.71 -0.75
N SER A 318 7.33 -17.94 -0.28
CA SER A 318 8.23 -18.22 0.84
C SER A 318 9.69 -18.47 0.46
N VAL A 319 10.00 -18.55 -0.84
CA VAL A 319 11.36 -18.84 -1.33
C VAL A 319 12.23 -17.58 -1.22
N PRO A 320 13.38 -17.63 -0.52
CA PRO A 320 14.29 -16.51 -0.48
C PRO A 320 14.88 -16.17 -1.85
N VAL A 321 14.94 -14.89 -2.17
CA VAL A 321 15.47 -14.37 -3.44
C VAL A 321 16.82 -13.70 -3.20
N LEU A 322 17.82 -14.02 -4.03
CA LEU A 322 19.11 -13.35 -4.03
C LEU A 322 19.01 -12.02 -4.80
N LYS A 323 19.43 -10.93 -4.16
CA LYS A 323 19.50 -9.58 -4.72
C LYS A 323 20.94 -9.20 -4.99
N THR A 324 21.18 -8.64 -6.16
CA THR A 324 22.50 -8.25 -6.65
C THR A 324 22.62 -6.73 -6.71
N PRO A 325 23.83 -6.16 -6.69
CA PRO A 325 24.00 -4.71 -6.71
C PRO A 325 23.61 -4.11 -8.08
N LEU A 326 23.00 -2.92 -8.04
CA LEU A 326 22.61 -2.14 -9.21
C LEU A 326 23.85 -1.66 -9.96
N GLN A 327 23.89 -1.90 -11.27
CA GLN A 327 24.99 -1.42 -12.10
C GLN A 327 24.88 0.08 -12.37
N ALA A 328 26.02 0.77 -12.32
CA ALA A 328 26.13 2.17 -12.69
C ALA A 328 25.76 2.35 -14.17
N SER A 329 24.72 3.14 -14.44
CA SER A 329 24.29 3.49 -15.79
C SER A 329 23.54 4.83 -15.79
N ASP A 330 23.50 5.48 -16.95
CA ASP A 330 22.71 6.72 -17.14
C ASP A 330 21.22 6.43 -17.38
N ARG A 331 20.77 5.19 -17.22
CA ARG A 331 19.36 4.83 -17.31
C ARG A 331 18.62 5.35 -16.08
N LYS A 332 17.36 5.77 -16.28
CA LYS A 332 16.46 6.10 -15.18
C LYS A 332 16.20 4.86 -14.33
N TYR A 333 16.33 5.01 -13.02
CA TYR A 333 16.03 3.94 -12.09
C TYR A 333 14.51 3.80 -11.94
N SER A 334 14.01 2.56 -12.02
CA SER A 334 12.64 2.22 -11.66
C SER A 334 12.64 0.92 -10.86
N SER A 335 11.91 0.90 -9.76
CA SER A 335 11.78 -0.26 -8.88
C SER A 335 11.18 -1.48 -9.59
N ASP A 336 10.33 -1.25 -10.59
CA ASP A 336 9.63 -2.32 -11.31
C ASP A 336 10.55 -3.01 -12.32
N THR A 337 11.36 -2.22 -13.05
CA THR A 337 12.31 -2.78 -14.02
C THR A 337 13.54 -3.36 -13.32
N GLU A 338 14.00 -2.73 -12.25
CA GLU A 338 15.21 -3.12 -11.50
C GLU A 338 14.87 -3.90 -10.21
N ARG A 339 13.82 -4.73 -10.24
CA ARG A 339 13.35 -5.51 -9.09
C ARG A 339 14.45 -6.39 -8.47
N ARG A 340 15.39 -6.90 -9.27
CA ARG A 340 16.53 -7.72 -8.81
C ARG A 340 17.53 -6.95 -7.95
N HIS A 341 17.57 -5.64 -8.09
CA HIS A 341 18.48 -4.73 -7.38
C HIS A 341 17.76 -3.90 -6.32
N THR A 342 16.45 -4.08 -6.18
CA THR A 342 15.60 -3.33 -5.25
C THR A 342 15.22 -4.20 -4.07
N LEU A 343 15.40 -3.64 -2.87
CA LEU A 343 15.01 -4.21 -1.60
C LEU A 343 13.72 -3.50 -1.16
N PHE A 344 12.68 -4.24 -0.80
CA PHE A 344 11.36 -3.68 -0.52
C PHE A 344 11.03 -3.63 0.97
N SER A 345 10.27 -2.60 1.37
CA SER A 345 9.80 -2.40 2.74
C SER A 345 8.95 -3.57 3.22
N GLY A 346 9.20 -4.04 4.45
CA GLY A 346 8.54 -5.19 5.04
C GLY A 346 9.12 -6.54 4.65
N THR A 347 10.12 -6.59 3.76
CA THR A 347 10.85 -7.83 3.45
C THR A 347 11.91 -8.11 4.49
N GLN A 348 12.11 -9.40 4.80
CA GLN A 348 13.12 -9.81 5.77
C GLN A 348 14.43 -10.10 5.04
N LEU A 349 15.43 -9.25 5.24
CA LEU A 349 16.80 -9.55 4.82
C LEU A 349 17.34 -10.63 5.76
N ILE A 350 17.64 -11.79 5.18
CA ILE A 350 18.19 -12.94 5.91
C ILE A 350 19.70 -12.76 6.07
N GLN A 351 20.36 -12.23 5.03
CA GLN A 351 21.79 -12.02 5.04
C GLN A 351 22.23 -10.95 4.05
N ALA A 352 23.34 -10.29 4.35
CA ALA A 352 24.08 -9.43 3.42
C ALA A 352 25.58 -9.75 3.42
N LYS A 353 26.22 -9.79 2.24
CA LYS A 353 27.66 -10.07 2.07
C LYS A 353 28.31 -9.16 1.04
N GLY A 354 29.62 -8.97 1.16
CA GLY A 354 30.48 -8.49 0.07
C GLY A 354 30.40 -6.99 -0.25
N GLY A 355 29.64 -6.20 0.52
CA GLY A 355 29.46 -4.77 0.25
C GLY A 355 30.48 -3.83 0.90
N ARG A 356 31.38 -4.33 1.77
CA ARG A 356 32.33 -3.50 2.52
C ARG A 356 33.78 -4.02 2.46
N PRO A 357 34.78 -3.14 2.66
CA PRO A 357 36.16 -3.56 2.95
C PRO A 357 36.16 -4.43 4.22
N GLY A 358 36.50 -5.71 4.09
CA GLY A 358 36.35 -6.73 5.16
C GLY A 358 35.23 -7.75 4.93
N GLY A 359 34.45 -7.63 3.85
CA GLY A 359 33.53 -8.68 3.36
C GLY A 359 32.16 -8.76 4.05
N GLY A 360 31.92 -8.01 5.13
CA GLY A 360 30.67 -8.03 5.89
C GLY A 360 29.65 -6.97 5.46
N GLY A 361 28.37 -7.34 5.36
CA GLY A 361 27.25 -6.43 5.12
C GLY A 361 27.09 -5.97 3.66
N ALA A 362 26.11 -5.10 3.45
CA ALA A 362 25.79 -4.50 2.15
C ALA A 362 25.47 -3.00 2.28
N VAL A 363 25.53 -2.28 1.16
CA VAL A 363 25.22 -0.85 1.08
C VAL A 363 24.06 -0.64 0.14
N ALA A 364 23.01 0.02 0.62
CA ALA A 364 21.82 0.34 -0.16
C ALA A 364 21.45 1.82 0.03
N VAL A 365 20.79 2.42 -0.95
CA VAL A 365 20.30 3.81 -0.88
C VAL A 365 18.78 3.82 -0.90
N VAL A 366 18.18 4.58 0.02
CA VAL A 366 16.72 4.70 0.12
C VAL A 366 16.16 5.35 -1.14
N THR A 367 15.17 4.73 -1.76
CA THR A 367 14.49 5.24 -2.96
C THR A 367 13.10 5.78 -2.63
N SER A 368 12.36 5.04 -1.79
CA SER A 368 11.01 5.43 -1.37
C SER A 368 10.77 5.15 0.12
N THR A 369 9.95 5.99 0.75
CA THR A 369 9.61 5.91 2.18
C THR A 369 8.10 6.02 2.41
N GLY A 370 7.62 5.48 3.53
CA GLY A 370 6.22 5.58 3.95
C GLY A 370 5.23 5.01 2.93
N PHE A 371 4.18 5.78 2.62
CA PHE A 371 3.15 5.41 1.65
C PHE A 371 3.64 5.32 0.20
N PHE A 372 4.84 5.82 -0.11
CA PHE A 372 5.44 5.72 -1.45
C PHE A 372 6.17 4.39 -1.70
N THR A 373 6.33 3.55 -0.66
CA THR A 373 6.89 2.20 -0.81
C THR A 373 5.88 1.24 -1.42
N ALA A 374 6.34 0.13 -2.00
CA ALA A 374 5.45 -0.94 -2.49
C ALA A 374 4.50 -1.45 -1.39
N LYS A 375 4.99 -1.59 -0.14
CA LYS A 375 4.15 -1.93 1.03
C LYS A 375 3.13 -0.82 1.33
N GLY A 376 3.56 0.43 1.27
CA GLY A 376 2.73 1.61 1.51
C GLY A 376 1.58 1.73 0.51
N ASP A 377 1.84 1.48 -0.77
CA ASP A 377 0.85 1.54 -1.83
C ASP A 377 -0.21 0.43 -1.70
N LEU A 378 0.21 -0.79 -1.31
CA LEU A 378 -0.70 -1.87 -0.94
C LEU A 378 -1.60 -1.47 0.24
N VAL A 379 -1.03 -0.90 1.31
CA VAL A 379 -1.81 -0.43 2.48
C VAL A 379 -2.74 0.71 2.09
N SER A 380 -2.32 1.64 1.23
CA SER A 380 -3.17 2.72 0.74
C SER A 380 -4.37 2.18 -0.04
N SER A 381 -4.14 1.25 -0.97
CA SER A 381 -5.18 0.58 -1.76
C SER A 381 -6.19 -0.21 -0.91
N ILE A 382 -5.78 -0.63 0.29
CA ILE A 382 -6.66 -1.29 1.28
C ILE A 382 -7.51 -0.26 2.03
N LEU A 383 -6.93 0.88 2.42
CA LEU A 383 -7.62 1.93 3.18
C LEU A 383 -8.58 2.75 2.31
N TYR A 384 -8.18 3.00 1.07
CA TYR A 384 -8.89 3.82 0.11
C TYR A 384 -9.22 2.98 -1.12
N PRO A 385 -10.09 1.96 -0.97
CA PRO A 385 -10.44 1.10 -2.09
C PRO A 385 -11.18 1.92 -3.14
N GLN A 386 -10.77 1.75 -4.39
CA GLN A 386 -11.47 2.32 -5.54
C GLN A 386 -12.96 1.97 -5.49
N PRO A 387 -13.86 2.93 -5.72
CA PRO A 387 -15.30 2.71 -5.63
C PRO A 387 -15.74 1.71 -6.69
N ILE A 388 -16.11 0.52 -6.24
CA ILE A 388 -16.65 -0.50 -7.15
C ILE A 388 -18.14 -0.18 -7.33
N ASP A 389 -18.55 0.14 -8.56
CA ASP A 389 -19.95 0.35 -8.93
C ASP A 389 -20.75 -0.95 -8.73
N PHE A 390 -21.20 -1.19 -7.50
CA PHE A 390 -21.80 -2.45 -7.15
C PHE A 390 -23.25 -2.50 -7.62
N ARG A 391 -23.53 -3.39 -8.59
CA ARG A 391 -24.89 -3.65 -9.09
C ARG A 391 -25.89 -3.92 -7.97
N PHE A 392 -25.47 -4.57 -6.88
CA PHE A 392 -26.35 -4.85 -5.74
C PHE A 392 -26.74 -3.60 -4.96
N TYR A 393 -25.88 -2.57 -4.84
CA TYR A 393 -26.33 -1.29 -4.25
C TYR A 393 -27.35 -0.62 -5.17
N ARG A 394 -27.11 -0.63 -6.49
CA ARG A 394 -28.08 -0.15 -7.48
C ARG A 394 -29.39 -0.94 -7.42
N ASP A 395 -29.35 -2.25 -7.25
CA ASP A 395 -30.53 -3.11 -7.13
C ASP A 395 -31.23 -2.95 -5.79
N ALA A 396 -30.49 -2.71 -4.70
CA ALA A 396 -31.04 -2.34 -3.40
C ALA A 396 -31.76 -0.98 -3.46
N VAL A 397 -31.20 0.01 -4.18
CA VAL A 397 -31.87 1.30 -4.43
C VAL A 397 -33.12 1.10 -5.28
N LYS A 398 -33.09 0.27 -6.34
CA LYS A 398 -34.30 -0.06 -7.11
C LYS A 398 -35.36 -0.75 -6.25
N PHE A 399 -34.96 -1.71 -5.41
CA PHE A 399 -35.86 -2.39 -4.48
C PHE A 399 -36.47 -1.41 -3.48
N LEU A 400 -35.67 -0.49 -2.94
CA LEU A 400 -36.14 0.57 -2.06
C LEU A 400 -37.11 1.52 -2.78
N LEU A 401 -36.87 1.85 -4.05
CA LEU A 401 -37.79 2.65 -4.87
C LEU A 401 -39.11 1.92 -5.13
N ILE A 402 -39.09 0.61 -5.36
CA ILE A 402 -40.30 -0.22 -5.50
C ILE A 402 -41.08 -0.20 -4.18
N LEU A 403 -40.42 -0.44 -3.04
CA LEU A 403 -41.05 -0.37 -1.72
C LEU A 403 -41.63 1.01 -1.43
N ALA A 404 -40.91 2.08 -1.78
CA ALA A 404 -41.38 3.45 -1.65
C ALA A 404 -42.60 3.73 -2.53
N SER A 405 -42.67 3.16 -3.74
CA SER A 405 -43.84 3.30 -4.61
C SER A 405 -45.08 2.59 -4.05
N VAL A 406 -44.91 1.39 -3.46
CA VAL A 406 -45.99 0.67 -2.79
C VAL A 406 -46.45 1.41 -1.54
N ALA A 407 -45.50 1.93 -0.74
CA ALA A 407 -45.79 2.76 0.42
C ALA A 407 -46.58 4.00 0.02
N LEU A 408 -46.18 4.69 -1.07
CA LEU A 408 -46.87 5.87 -1.57
C LEU A 408 -48.32 5.57 -2.00
N ILE A 409 -48.56 4.45 -2.69
CA ILE A 409 -49.93 4.02 -3.04
C ILE A 409 -50.75 3.76 -1.77
N GLY A 410 -50.17 3.09 -0.78
CA GLY A 410 -50.81 2.85 0.52
C GLY A 410 -51.13 4.16 1.26
N THR A 411 -50.20 5.12 1.26
CA THR A 411 -50.40 6.45 1.85
C THR A 411 -51.51 7.22 1.13
N ILE A 412 -51.57 7.20 -0.20
CA ILE A 412 -52.65 7.83 -0.97
C ILE A 412 -54.00 7.19 -0.63
N TYR A 413 -54.06 5.86 -0.52
CA TYR A 413 -55.27 5.15 -0.14
C TYR A 413 -55.76 5.55 1.26
N ILE A 414 -54.87 5.54 2.26
CA ILE A 414 -55.20 6.02 3.61
C ILE A 414 -55.66 7.48 3.57
N PHE A 415 -54.98 8.32 2.80
CA PHE A 415 -55.34 9.72 2.67
C PHE A 415 -56.77 9.91 2.14
N VAL A 416 -57.18 9.13 1.14
CA VAL A 416 -58.53 9.18 0.55
C VAL A 416 -59.59 8.67 1.52
N VAL A 417 -59.33 7.55 2.22
CA VAL A 417 -60.32 6.93 3.12
C VAL A 417 -60.47 7.73 4.42
N LEU A 418 -59.38 8.25 4.98
CA LEU A 418 -59.35 8.97 6.26
C LEU A 418 -59.32 10.50 6.08
N TYR A 419 -59.65 11.03 4.90
CA TYR A 419 -59.63 12.48 4.65
C TYR A 419 -60.52 13.28 5.62
N ARG A 420 -61.57 12.65 6.17
CA ARG A 420 -62.49 13.26 7.16
C ARG A 420 -62.12 13.00 8.62
N SER A 421 -61.07 12.24 8.88
CA SER A 421 -60.59 11.89 10.22
C SER A 421 -59.69 13.00 10.80
N ASN A 422 -59.23 12.80 12.03
CA ASN A 422 -58.29 13.72 12.66
C ASN A 422 -56.98 13.80 11.87
N VAL A 423 -56.48 15.03 11.65
CA VAL A 423 -55.24 15.28 10.90
C VAL A 423 -54.03 14.60 11.55
N SER A 424 -54.00 14.52 12.88
CA SER A 424 -52.95 13.81 13.62
C SER A 424 -52.91 12.32 13.30
N GLU A 425 -54.07 11.67 13.31
CA GLU A 425 -54.20 10.24 12.99
C GLU A 425 -53.85 9.95 11.53
N LEU A 426 -54.27 10.83 10.61
CA LEU A 426 -53.93 10.76 9.19
C LEU A 426 -52.41 10.81 8.97
N VAL A 427 -51.72 11.73 9.64
CA VAL A 427 -50.26 11.90 9.51
C VAL A 427 -49.52 10.71 10.11
N ILE A 428 -49.88 10.26 11.31
CA ILE A 428 -49.24 9.13 11.98
C ILE A 428 -49.39 7.86 11.13
N ARG A 429 -50.60 7.53 10.69
CA ARG A 429 -50.87 6.34 9.85
C ARG A 429 -50.16 6.39 8.49
N SER A 430 -50.07 7.58 7.88
CA SER A 430 -49.37 7.78 6.61
C SER A 430 -47.86 7.53 6.73
N LEU A 431 -47.25 8.06 7.80
CA LEU A 431 -45.83 7.88 8.06
C LEU A 431 -45.50 6.45 8.53
N ASP A 432 -46.43 5.79 9.24
CA ASP A 432 -46.26 4.41 9.70
C ASP A 432 -46.07 3.43 8.52
N ILE A 433 -46.88 3.56 7.45
CA ILE A 433 -46.71 2.79 6.20
C ILE A 433 -45.29 2.94 5.64
N VAL A 434 -44.75 4.16 5.64
CA VAL A 434 -43.39 4.42 5.14
C VAL A 434 -42.35 3.72 6.02
N THR A 435 -42.53 3.73 7.34
CA THR A 435 -41.62 3.07 8.29
C THR A 435 -41.65 1.54 8.22
N ILE A 436 -42.83 0.95 7.94
CA ILE A 436 -42.98 -0.50 7.77
C ILE A 436 -42.34 -0.97 6.45
N ALA A 437 -42.36 -0.14 5.40
CA ALA A 437 -41.85 -0.51 4.09
C ALA A 437 -40.34 -0.75 4.05
N VAL A 438 -39.55 -0.06 4.88
CA VAL A 438 -38.08 -0.16 4.87
C VAL A 438 -37.61 -0.93 6.11
N PRO A 439 -37.13 -2.18 5.98
CA PRO A 439 -36.80 -3.00 7.14
C PRO A 439 -35.62 -2.41 7.92
N PRO A 440 -35.81 -2.00 9.19
CA PRO A 440 -34.76 -1.41 10.04
C PRO A 440 -33.71 -2.42 10.51
N ALA A 441 -33.72 -3.65 10.00
CA ALA A 441 -32.67 -4.64 10.20
C ALA A 441 -31.77 -4.90 8.97
N LEU A 442 -32.08 -4.33 7.80
CA LEU A 442 -31.46 -4.74 6.53
C LEU A 442 -29.93 -4.47 6.44
N PRO A 443 -29.42 -3.23 6.57
CA PRO A 443 -28.00 -2.92 6.72
C PRO A 443 -27.24 -3.67 7.81
N ALA A 444 -27.86 -3.84 8.98
CA ALA A 444 -27.27 -4.64 10.05
C ALA A 444 -27.08 -6.11 9.62
N ALA A 445 -28.08 -6.68 8.93
CA ALA A 445 -28.00 -8.02 8.38
C ALA A 445 -26.92 -8.17 7.30
N ILE A 446 -26.79 -7.19 6.39
CA ILE A 446 -25.75 -7.17 5.34
C ILE A 446 -24.34 -7.15 5.96
N THR A 447 -24.15 -6.29 6.96
CA THR A 447 -22.86 -6.12 7.65
C THR A 447 -22.50 -7.40 8.40
N THR A 448 -23.44 -7.92 9.22
CA THR A 448 -23.27 -9.17 9.98
C THR A 448 -22.97 -10.36 9.06
N GLY A 449 -23.66 -10.46 7.92
CA GLY A 449 -23.42 -11.51 6.93
C GLY A 449 -22.00 -11.46 6.36
N THR A 450 -21.49 -10.25 6.06
CA THR A 450 -20.13 -10.05 5.55
C THR A 450 -19.08 -10.42 6.59
N ILE A 451 -19.28 -10.02 7.85
CA ILE A 451 -18.40 -10.38 8.99
C ILE A 451 -18.37 -11.90 9.19
N TYR A 452 -19.54 -12.55 9.18
CA TYR A 452 -19.62 -14.00 9.32
C TYR A 452 -18.87 -14.72 8.20
N ALA A 453 -19.04 -14.28 6.95
CA ALA A 453 -18.31 -14.81 5.81
C ALA A 453 -16.79 -14.63 5.96
N GLN A 454 -16.33 -13.46 6.43
CA GLN A 454 -14.92 -13.19 6.67
C GLN A 454 -14.34 -14.12 7.76
N ARG A 455 -15.06 -14.30 8.89
CA ARG A 455 -14.64 -15.22 9.96
C ARG A 455 -14.52 -16.66 9.46
N ARG A 456 -15.48 -17.11 8.64
CA ARG A 456 -15.47 -18.46 8.03
C ARG A 456 -14.28 -18.65 7.08
N LEU A 457 -13.94 -17.63 6.28
CA LEU A 457 -12.77 -17.67 5.40
C LEU A 457 -11.46 -17.72 6.19
N LYS A 458 -11.36 -16.94 7.26
CA LYS A 458 -10.19 -16.92 8.15
C LYS A 458 -9.90 -18.29 8.77
N GLN A 459 -10.94 -19.03 9.17
CA GLN A 459 -10.78 -20.40 9.69
C GLN A 459 -10.17 -21.38 8.67
N ARG A 460 -10.24 -21.06 7.37
CA ARG A 460 -9.63 -21.84 6.28
C ARG A 460 -8.28 -21.26 5.82
N GLY A 461 -7.68 -20.34 6.57
CA GLY A 461 -6.43 -19.67 6.19
C GLY A 461 -6.59 -18.62 5.09
N ILE A 462 -7.82 -18.25 4.71
CA ILE A 462 -8.07 -17.21 3.70
C ILE A 462 -8.30 -15.88 4.41
N PHE A 463 -7.33 -14.98 4.32
CA PHE A 463 -7.38 -13.68 4.96
C PHE A 463 -7.92 -12.63 3.98
N CYS A 464 -9.16 -12.19 4.20
CA CYS A 464 -9.74 -11.11 3.40
C CYS A 464 -9.36 -9.76 4.01
N ILE A 465 -8.66 -8.95 3.22
CA ILE A 465 -8.20 -7.62 3.61
C ILE A 465 -9.29 -6.56 3.42
N SER A 466 -10.15 -6.72 2.41
CA SER A 466 -11.26 -5.80 2.09
C SER A 466 -12.61 -6.53 2.10
N PRO A 467 -13.36 -6.51 3.22
CA PRO A 467 -14.61 -7.27 3.39
C PRO A 467 -15.67 -7.08 2.29
N PRO A 468 -15.90 -5.87 1.73
CA PRO A 468 -16.88 -5.69 0.64
C PRO A 468 -16.57 -6.54 -0.61
N ARG A 469 -15.30 -6.91 -0.85
CA ARG A 469 -14.89 -7.72 -2.00
C ARG A 469 -15.35 -9.18 -1.88
N ILE A 470 -15.69 -9.67 -0.68
CA ILE A 470 -16.20 -11.03 -0.48
C ILE A 470 -17.46 -11.28 -1.32
N ASN A 471 -18.36 -10.29 -1.40
CA ASN A 471 -19.60 -10.40 -2.19
C ASN A 471 -19.33 -10.37 -3.70
N ILE A 472 -18.20 -9.81 -4.13
CA ILE A 472 -17.79 -9.74 -5.54
C ILE A 472 -17.24 -11.08 -6.00
N CYS A 473 -16.48 -11.78 -5.15
CA CYS A 473 -15.93 -13.10 -5.46
C CYS A 473 -17.01 -14.10 -5.91
N GLY A 474 -18.24 -13.99 -5.40
CA GLY A 474 -19.37 -14.83 -5.82
C GLY A 474 -19.93 -14.54 -7.22
N LYS A 475 -19.51 -13.46 -7.88
CA LYS A 475 -19.97 -13.02 -9.21
C LYS A 475 -18.87 -13.02 -10.26
N VAL A 476 -17.69 -13.53 -9.93
CA VAL A 476 -16.57 -13.61 -10.88
C VAL A 476 -16.91 -14.62 -11.97
N SER A 477 -16.79 -14.21 -13.23
CA SER A 477 -17.02 -15.06 -14.41
C SER A 477 -15.76 -15.46 -15.15
N LEU A 478 -14.66 -14.73 -14.93
CA LEU A 478 -13.36 -14.98 -15.53
C LEU A 478 -12.33 -15.11 -14.42
N PHE A 479 -11.63 -16.24 -14.40
CA PHE A 479 -10.50 -16.48 -13.51
C PHE A 479 -9.22 -16.36 -14.34
N CYS A 480 -8.45 -15.30 -14.08
CA CYS A 480 -7.10 -15.17 -14.62
C CYS A 480 -6.15 -15.80 -13.61
N PHE A 481 -5.38 -16.79 -14.05
CA PHE A 481 -4.34 -17.40 -13.24
C PHE A 481 -2.99 -16.94 -13.75
N ASP A 482 -2.15 -16.49 -12.83
CA ASP A 482 -0.72 -16.46 -13.11
C ASP A 482 -0.18 -17.90 -13.10
N LYS A 483 0.91 -18.16 -13.82
CA LYS A 483 1.50 -19.50 -13.91
C LYS A 483 2.41 -19.76 -12.71
N THR A 484 3.48 -18.97 -12.61
CA THR A 484 4.54 -19.16 -11.62
C THR A 484 4.05 -18.69 -10.26
N GLY A 485 4.31 -19.46 -9.20
CA GLY A 485 3.89 -19.13 -7.83
C GLY A 485 2.38 -19.29 -7.56
N THR A 486 1.56 -19.55 -8.60
CA THR A 486 0.10 -19.75 -8.47
C THR A 486 -0.35 -21.13 -8.93
N LEU A 487 -0.09 -21.50 -10.20
CA LEU A 487 -0.42 -22.84 -10.73
C LEU A 487 0.71 -23.83 -10.51
N THR A 488 1.95 -23.34 -10.61
CA THR A 488 3.16 -24.12 -10.30
C THR A 488 3.77 -23.61 -9.01
N GLU A 489 4.39 -24.50 -8.26
CA GLU A 489 5.29 -24.11 -7.17
C GLU A 489 6.42 -23.23 -7.73
N GLU A 490 7.00 -22.42 -6.85
CA GLU A 490 8.18 -21.65 -7.19
C GLU A 490 9.44 -22.50 -7.09
N GLY A 491 10.34 -22.33 -8.07
CA GLY A 491 11.58 -23.07 -8.16
C GLY A 491 11.57 -24.09 -9.30
N LEU A 492 12.68 -24.78 -9.40
CA LEU A 492 12.87 -25.88 -10.34
C LEU A 492 12.78 -27.18 -9.55
N ASP A 493 12.46 -28.28 -10.22
CA ASP A 493 12.62 -29.60 -9.63
C ASP A 493 13.26 -30.53 -10.65
N VAL A 494 14.02 -31.51 -10.17
CA VAL A 494 14.71 -32.45 -11.05
C VAL A 494 13.73 -33.56 -11.42
N TRP A 495 13.30 -33.55 -12.68
CA TRP A 495 12.38 -34.59 -13.18
C TRP A 495 13.04 -35.97 -13.29
N GLY A 496 14.36 -36.01 -13.54
CA GLY A 496 15.15 -37.23 -13.57
C GLY A 496 16.45 -37.08 -14.34
N VAL A 497 17.22 -38.16 -14.40
CA VAL A 497 18.53 -38.23 -15.07
C VAL A 497 18.50 -39.27 -16.18
N LEU A 498 19.09 -38.93 -17.32
CA LEU A 498 19.30 -39.80 -18.46
C LEU A 498 20.81 -39.93 -18.69
N GLU A 499 21.35 -41.13 -18.55
CA GLU A 499 22.77 -41.39 -18.80
C GLU A 499 23.00 -41.54 -20.31
N ALA A 500 23.98 -40.80 -20.86
CA ALA A 500 24.34 -40.89 -22.27
C ALA A 500 25.33 -42.04 -22.48
N GLY A 501 24.95 -43.05 -23.26
CA GLY A 501 25.77 -44.19 -23.61
C GLY A 501 26.06 -44.29 -25.12
N PRO A 502 26.90 -45.25 -25.53
CA PRO A 502 27.28 -45.45 -26.94
C PRO A 502 26.10 -45.82 -27.86
N ALA A 503 24.98 -46.28 -27.29
CA ALA A 503 23.75 -46.64 -28.01
C ALA A 503 22.63 -45.58 -27.91
N GLY A 504 22.88 -44.42 -27.27
CA GLY A 504 21.89 -43.38 -27.00
C GLY A 504 21.68 -43.11 -25.50
N PHE A 505 20.59 -42.43 -25.15
CA PHE A 505 20.22 -42.16 -23.76
C PHE A 505 19.61 -43.40 -23.08
N SER A 506 19.94 -43.61 -21.81
CA SER A 506 19.32 -44.63 -20.96
C SER A 506 17.83 -44.35 -20.71
N GLU A 507 17.14 -45.26 -20.02
CA GLU A 507 15.83 -44.96 -19.45
C GLU A 507 15.94 -43.84 -18.40
N LEU A 508 14.89 -43.03 -18.26
CA LEU A 508 14.84 -41.96 -17.28
C LEU A 508 14.83 -42.54 -15.87
N VAL A 509 15.78 -42.13 -15.04
CA VAL A 509 15.76 -42.39 -13.61
C VAL A 509 15.14 -41.17 -12.91
N PRO A 510 13.90 -41.23 -12.40
CA PRO A 510 13.21 -40.06 -11.86
C PRO A 510 13.88 -39.50 -10.60
N GLU A 511 14.48 -40.36 -9.78
CA GLU A 511 15.14 -39.97 -8.54
C GLU A 511 16.67 -40.18 -8.63
N PRO A 512 17.49 -39.12 -8.72
CA PRO A 512 18.94 -39.23 -8.85
C PRO A 512 19.64 -39.95 -7.69
N ARG A 513 19.03 -40.00 -6.50
CA ARG A 513 19.51 -40.78 -5.35
C ARG A 513 19.54 -42.29 -5.60
N LEU A 514 18.70 -42.80 -6.50
CA LEU A 514 18.61 -44.23 -6.85
C LEU A 514 19.66 -44.63 -7.90
N LEU A 515 20.42 -43.68 -8.45
CA LEU A 515 21.50 -43.99 -9.37
C LEU A 515 22.55 -44.86 -8.66
N PRO A 516 23.07 -45.89 -9.35
CA PRO A 516 24.17 -46.69 -8.82
C PRO A 516 25.37 -45.79 -8.51
N PRO A 517 26.19 -46.13 -7.49
CA PRO A 517 27.39 -45.38 -7.18
C PRO A 517 28.32 -45.36 -8.41
N GLY A 518 28.56 -44.18 -8.97
CA GLY A 518 29.30 -44.00 -10.22
C GLY A 518 29.60 -42.52 -10.51
N HIS A 519 30.35 -42.27 -11.58
CA HIS A 519 30.83 -40.92 -11.93
C HIS A 519 29.70 -39.91 -12.15
N LEU A 520 28.56 -40.33 -12.71
CA LEU A 520 27.42 -39.45 -12.94
C LEU A 520 26.81 -38.93 -11.63
N ARG A 521 26.60 -39.81 -10.65
CA ARG A 521 26.07 -39.44 -9.33
C ARG A 521 27.04 -38.53 -8.56
N SER A 522 28.34 -38.84 -8.60
CA SER A 522 29.37 -37.97 -8.01
C SER A 522 29.47 -36.62 -8.73
N GLY A 523 29.33 -36.60 -10.06
CA GLY A 523 29.34 -35.37 -10.87
C GLY A 523 28.18 -34.45 -10.54
N LEU A 524 26.95 -34.98 -10.43
CA LEU A 524 25.76 -34.23 -10.01
C LEU A 524 25.90 -33.64 -8.60
N ALA A 525 26.56 -34.38 -7.69
CA ALA A 525 26.77 -33.92 -6.33
C ALA A 525 27.95 -32.93 -6.17
N CYS A 526 28.94 -32.94 -7.07
CA CYS A 526 30.18 -32.17 -6.88
C CYS A 526 30.39 -31.01 -7.87
N CYS A 527 29.77 -31.03 -9.05
CA CYS A 527 29.96 -29.98 -10.05
C CYS A 527 28.94 -28.85 -9.86
N HIS A 528 29.06 -28.10 -8.76
CA HIS A 528 28.17 -26.98 -8.46
C HIS A 528 28.91 -25.82 -7.77
N THR A 529 28.25 -24.67 -7.71
CA THR A 529 28.68 -23.47 -6.99
C THR A 529 27.91 -23.23 -5.69
N VAL A 530 26.95 -24.11 -5.35
CA VAL A 530 26.19 -24.08 -4.08
C VAL A 530 27.13 -24.04 -2.87
N ALA A 531 26.86 -23.11 -1.96
CA ALA A 531 27.56 -22.93 -0.70
C ALA A 531 26.65 -23.26 0.48
N LEU A 532 27.23 -23.59 1.63
CA LEU A 532 26.47 -23.79 2.87
C LEU A 532 26.47 -22.50 3.68
N LEU A 533 25.33 -22.13 4.24
CA LEU A 533 25.22 -20.98 5.11
C LEU A 533 24.33 -21.30 6.31
N ARG A 534 24.91 -21.29 7.52
CA ARG A 534 24.17 -21.58 8.77
C ARG A 534 23.34 -22.88 8.69
N GLY A 535 23.85 -23.87 7.95
CA GLY A 535 23.18 -25.15 7.73
C GLY A 535 22.15 -25.19 6.59
N GLN A 536 21.94 -24.10 5.84
CA GLN A 536 21.10 -24.09 4.63
C GLN A 536 21.95 -24.03 3.36
N LEU A 537 21.57 -24.79 2.34
CA LEU A 537 22.18 -24.74 1.01
C LEU A 537 21.76 -23.45 0.29
N LEU A 538 22.69 -22.81 -0.41
CA LEU A 538 22.46 -21.55 -1.10
C LEU A 538 23.24 -21.52 -2.41
N GLY A 539 22.57 -21.23 -3.52
CA GLY A 539 23.16 -21.21 -4.85
C GLY A 539 22.09 -20.96 -5.92
N ASP A 540 22.45 -21.16 -7.18
CA ASP A 540 21.47 -21.14 -8.28
C ASP A 540 20.38 -22.19 -8.02
N PRO A 541 19.08 -21.88 -8.19
CA PRO A 541 17.99 -22.81 -7.93
C PRO A 541 18.11 -24.14 -8.68
N LEU A 542 18.68 -24.14 -9.88
CA LEU A 542 18.90 -25.35 -10.67
C LEU A 542 19.96 -26.24 -10.01
N GLU A 543 21.08 -25.65 -9.61
CA GLU A 543 22.16 -26.38 -8.94
C GLU A 543 21.76 -26.85 -7.54
N LEU A 544 21.01 -26.03 -6.80
CA LEU A 544 20.50 -26.38 -5.48
C LEU A 544 19.59 -27.60 -5.56
N LYS A 545 18.67 -27.63 -6.52
CA LYS A 545 17.76 -28.77 -6.75
C LYS A 545 18.49 -29.98 -7.30
N MET A 546 19.49 -29.79 -8.14
CA MET A 546 20.39 -30.85 -8.57
C MET A 546 21.07 -31.51 -7.36
N VAL A 547 21.69 -30.74 -6.47
CA VAL A 547 22.34 -31.27 -5.26
C VAL A 547 21.33 -31.97 -4.34
N GLU A 548 20.20 -31.33 -4.03
CA GLU A 548 19.14 -31.90 -3.18
C GLU A 548 18.62 -33.24 -3.74
N SER A 549 18.48 -33.36 -5.06
CA SER A 549 17.97 -34.57 -5.72
C SER A 549 18.89 -35.80 -5.54
N THR A 550 20.19 -35.59 -5.34
CA THR A 550 21.17 -36.67 -5.10
C THR A 550 21.10 -37.26 -3.70
N GLY A 551 20.54 -36.51 -2.74
CA GLY A 551 20.54 -36.85 -1.31
C GLY A 551 21.90 -36.71 -0.61
N TRP A 552 22.91 -36.14 -1.28
CA TRP A 552 24.20 -35.84 -0.66
C TRP A 552 24.11 -34.59 0.21
N THR A 553 24.92 -34.54 1.26
CA THR A 553 24.93 -33.42 2.23
C THR A 553 26.23 -32.66 2.13
N LEU A 554 26.14 -31.34 1.93
CA LEU A 554 27.27 -30.42 1.99
C LEU A 554 27.56 -30.07 3.46
N GLN A 555 28.80 -30.23 3.87
CA GLN A 555 29.28 -29.87 5.20
C GLN A 555 30.50 -28.96 5.08
N GLU A 556 30.50 -27.85 5.82
CA GLU A 556 31.70 -27.04 6.01
C GLU A 556 32.46 -27.54 7.25
N PRO A 557 33.80 -27.57 7.24
CA PRO A 557 34.58 -27.96 8.41
C PRO A 557 34.37 -26.97 9.57
N ASP A 558 33.90 -27.47 10.72
CA ASP A 558 33.82 -26.69 11.95
C ASP A 558 35.24 -26.44 12.53
N GLY A 559 35.62 -25.17 12.72
CA GLY A 559 36.91 -24.78 13.33
C GLY A 559 38.11 -24.74 12.38
N ASP A 560 39.33 -25.02 12.87
CA ASP A 560 40.59 -24.90 12.10
C ASP A 560 40.77 -25.98 11.00
N GLY A 561 39.79 -26.89 10.83
CA GLY A 561 39.77 -27.90 9.78
C GLY A 561 40.92 -28.92 9.80
N SER A 562 41.73 -28.96 10.86
CA SER A 562 42.99 -29.72 10.93
C SER A 562 42.82 -31.24 10.74
N VAL A 563 41.70 -31.80 11.20
CA VAL A 563 41.37 -33.23 11.06
C VAL A 563 41.04 -33.59 9.60
N LEU A 564 40.19 -32.78 8.95
CA LEU A 564 39.82 -32.97 7.54
C LEU A 564 40.98 -32.66 6.59
N ASN A 565 41.79 -31.65 6.90
CA ASN A 565 43.00 -31.35 6.13
C ASN A 565 43.99 -32.54 6.16
N ALA A 566 44.06 -33.30 7.26
CA ALA A 566 44.89 -34.50 7.34
C ALA A 566 44.34 -35.66 6.50
N GLU A 567 43.01 -35.83 6.41
CA GLU A 567 42.36 -36.82 5.53
C GLU A 567 42.61 -36.54 4.04
N PHE A 568 42.73 -35.27 3.64
CA PHE A 568 42.93 -34.83 2.25
C PHE A 568 44.38 -34.37 1.94
N GLY A 569 45.37 -34.97 2.60
CA GLY A 569 46.78 -34.81 2.22
C GLY A 569 47.42 -33.45 2.56
N GLY A 570 46.92 -32.76 3.58
CA GLY A 570 47.46 -31.47 4.06
C GLY A 570 46.94 -30.24 3.32
N HIS A 571 46.02 -30.40 2.36
CA HIS A 571 45.38 -29.27 1.70
C HIS A 571 44.23 -28.70 2.53
N LYS A 572 44.02 -27.37 2.46
CA LYS A 572 42.89 -26.72 3.12
C LYS A 572 41.59 -27.08 2.40
N VAL A 573 40.78 -27.91 3.04
CA VAL A 573 39.44 -28.29 2.57
C VAL A 573 38.47 -27.18 2.93
N LEU A 574 37.70 -26.69 1.95
CA LEU A 574 36.72 -25.61 2.16
C LEU A 574 35.33 -26.17 2.48
N ALA A 575 34.95 -27.28 1.85
CA ALA A 575 33.69 -27.96 2.07
C ALA A 575 33.81 -29.44 1.67
N VAL A 576 32.92 -30.27 2.19
CA VAL A 576 32.90 -31.72 1.96
C VAL A 576 31.49 -32.16 1.59
N MET A 577 31.38 -32.95 0.54
CA MET A 577 30.14 -33.61 0.14
C MET A 577 30.11 -35.04 0.67
N ARG A 578 29.09 -35.38 1.46
CA ARG A 578 28.91 -36.71 2.06
C ARG A 578 27.70 -37.44 1.46
N PRO A 579 27.84 -38.73 1.09
CA PRO A 579 26.72 -39.52 0.58
C PRO A 579 25.72 -39.88 1.69
N PRO A 580 24.44 -40.16 1.33
CA PRO A 580 23.40 -40.52 2.29
C PRO A 580 23.63 -41.88 2.98
N ASP A 581 24.33 -42.81 2.32
CA ASP A 581 24.62 -44.14 2.85
C ASP A 581 25.94 -44.14 3.63
N GLN A 582 25.87 -44.17 4.97
CA GLN A 582 27.03 -44.30 5.87
C GLN A 582 27.82 -45.61 5.72
N GLN A 583 27.47 -46.50 4.77
CA GLN A 583 28.07 -47.82 4.62
C GLN A 583 29.18 -47.92 3.55
N ALA A 584 29.42 -46.88 2.74
CA ALA A 584 30.56 -46.87 1.82
C ALA A 584 31.75 -46.12 2.44
N TYR A 585 32.58 -46.83 3.20
CA TYR A 585 33.94 -46.41 3.55
C TYR A 585 34.73 -46.12 2.25
N GLY A 586 34.66 -44.90 1.72
CA GLY A 586 35.46 -44.51 0.55
C GLY A 586 34.95 -43.39 -0.35
N ALA A 587 33.73 -42.87 -0.18
CA ALA A 587 33.15 -41.89 -1.11
C ALA A 587 32.91 -40.50 -0.50
N VAL A 588 33.84 -40.00 0.32
CA VAL A 588 33.81 -38.61 0.79
C VAL A 588 34.58 -37.76 -0.22
N ILE A 589 33.93 -36.76 -0.82
CA ILE A 589 34.56 -35.88 -1.80
C ILE A 589 34.79 -34.51 -1.16
N GLY A 590 36.06 -34.13 -1.01
CA GLY A 590 36.47 -32.84 -0.46
C GLY A 590 36.73 -31.81 -1.54
N PHE A 591 36.14 -30.61 -1.40
CA PHE A 591 36.47 -29.46 -2.22
C PHE A 591 37.69 -28.75 -1.65
N ILE A 592 38.77 -28.79 -2.43
CA ILE A 592 40.07 -28.23 -2.06
C ILE A 592 40.23 -26.89 -2.78
N LYS A 593 40.73 -25.88 -2.05
CA LYS A 593 41.14 -24.62 -2.68
C LYS A 593 42.34 -24.91 -3.58
N ALA A 594 42.13 -24.96 -4.90
CA ALA A 594 43.26 -24.90 -5.83
C ALA A 594 43.92 -23.54 -5.64
N ASN A 595 45.15 -23.51 -5.14
CA ASN A 595 45.98 -22.33 -5.28
C ASN A 595 46.12 -22.10 -6.79
N ALA A 596 45.44 -21.07 -7.31
CA ALA A 596 45.81 -20.51 -8.60
C ALA A 596 47.28 -20.09 -8.46
N TYR A 597 48.16 -20.81 -9.16
CA TYR A 597 49.56 -20.41 -9.33
C TYR A 597 49.63 -19.10 -10.10
#